data_AF-A0A2V8MFP2-F1
#
_entry.id   AF-A0A2V8MFP2-F1
#
_cell.length_a   1.000
_cell.length_b   1.000
_cell.length_c   1.000
_cell.angle_alpha   90.00
_cell.angle_beta   90.00
_cell.angle_gamma   90.00
#
_symmetry.space_group_name_H-M   'P 1'
#
loop_
_entity.id
_entity.type
_entity.pdbx_description
1 polymer ?
#
loop_
_entity_poly.entity_id
_entity_poly.type
_entity_poly.pdbx_seq_one_letter_code
_entity_poly.pdbx_strand_id
1 'polypeptide(L)'
;MAKRLWVTSVLLILLALTQAAPMAQQPPAAQQFPPGYIDPKPILDAARKAIGNDALHCVTIAGTGYDGAVGQQKEAGKNVYWPRIDSLANYTRTMNWDNWTMKEEFDRKPGLAPAMWKYGIGWIDGTPLQKNAHEIFMLNGKYGWYVDGSNGAPTAVPPDIAEIWPVELVLNPHGFLKAAQLSGANPKAAWRWELGEMGRDGPEVQPEITRIVSIMFGKYRVDATVNKENMLQRIHTWVPDPVLGDMNYEHEFTNATYIDIGNGIKFPTVWHSHEGWDDNFNAQNISAGHNAFGGPMKDVKPNVCMDPVVVPDSVRNATFPVRVETTKLADGVYLMGGASHNSVAIEFNNYSAVFEAPLNEDRSLAVIEEVRKLIPNKPIRFVINTNQHFDHAG
;
A
#
# COMPACT_ATOMS: atom_id res chain seq x y z
N MET A 1 78.94 3.11 -30.55
CA MET A 1 77.75 2.29 -30.19
C MET A 1 76.70 3.26 -29.64
N ALA A 2 75.76 3.70 -30.49
CA ALA A 2 74.33 3.37 -30.43
C ALA A 2 73.65 3.90 -29.14
N LYS A 3 72.66 4.81 -29.10
CA LYS A 3 71.62 5.27 -30.05
C LYS A 3 71.02 6.62 -29.59
N ARG A 4 70.70 7.50 -30.57
CA ARG A 4 69.50 8.36 -30.79
C ARG A 4 68.87 9.15 -29.62
N LEU A 5 68.81 10.50 -29.68
CA LEU A 5 67.78 11.37 -30.33
C LEU A 5 66.36 11.15 -29.71
N TRP A 6 65.52 12.10 -29.28
CA TRP A 6 65.34 13.54 -29.60
C TRP A 6 64.24 14.21 -28.71
N VAL A 7 64.32 15.55 -28.53
CA VAL A 7 63.20 16.55 -28.59
C VAL A 7 62.22 16.62 -27.38
N THR A 8 61.84 17.77 -26.78
CA THR A 8 62.09 19.22 -26.96
C THR A 8 61.62 19.97 -25.71
N SER A 9 62.31 21.06 -25.37
CA SER A 9 61.81 22.16 -24.54
C SER A 9 61.08 23.19 -25.43
N VAL A 10 59.98 23.77 -24.95
CA VAL A 10 59.55 25.11 -25.40
C VAL A 10 59.22 25.98 -24.19
N LEU A 11 59.81 27.17 -24.26
CA LEU A 11 59.91 28.28 -23.34
C LEU A 11 58.57 28.85 -22.84
N LEU A 12 58.61 29.33 -21.60
CA LEU A 12 57.77 30.39 -21.06
C LEU A 12 57.99 31.71 -21.80
N ILE A 13 56.91 32.49 -21.97
CA ILE A 13 56.97 33.95 -21.88
C ILE A 13 55.95 34.39 -20.83
N LEU A 14 56.45 34.88 -19.70
CA LEU A 14 55.71 35.67 -18.73
C LEU A 14 55.48 37.08 -19.28
N LEU A 15 54.26 37.58 -19.12
CA LEU A 15 54.00 39.01 -18.95
C LEU A 15 53.08 39.16 -17.73
N ALA A 16 53.66 39.67 -16.65
CA ALA A 16 52.97 40.08 -15.44
C ALA A 16 52.48 41.53 -15.60
N LEU A 17 51.28 41.84 -15.09
CA LEU A 17 51.12 42.67 -13.88
C LEU A 17 49.64 42.93 -13.57
N THR A 18 49.28 42.54 -12.34
CA THR A 18 48.34 43.17 -11.39
C THR A 18 46.86 43.23 -11.76
N GLN A 19 45.98 42.60 -10.98
CA GLN A 19 45.41 43.10 -9.72
C GLN A 19 44.40 42.09 -9.13
N ALA A 20 44.40 42.01 -7.80
CA ALA A 20 43.33 41.57 -6.90
C ALA A 20 42.78 40.12 -6.98
N ALA A 21 43.14 39.31 -5.98
CA ALA A 21 42.17 38.38 -5.40
C ALA A 21 41.23 39.19 -4.47
N PRO A 22 39.94 38.85 -4.35
CA PRO A 22 39.59 37.80 -3.38
C PRO A 22 38.48 36.82 -3.83
N MET A 23 38.55 35.65 -3.20
CA MET A 23 37.49 34.72 -2.79
C MET A 23 36.06 34.97 -3.28
N ALA A 24 35.45 33.93 -3.85
CA ALA A 24 34.36 33.18 -3.21
C ALA A 24 33.95 32.01 -4.10
N GLN A 25 34.03 30.79 -3.56
CA GLN A 25 33.16 29.71 -4.00
C GLN A 25 31.73 30.22 -3.88
N GLN A 26 30.99 30.26 -4.98
CA GLN A 26 29.55 30.46 -4.88
C GLN A 26 29.00 29.26 -4.10
N PRO A 27 28.32 29.47 -2.97
CA PRO A 27 27.50 28.41 -2.40
C PRO A 27 26.42 28.06 -3.43
N PRO A 28 25.92 26.80 -3.44
CA PRO A 28 24.72 26.47 -4.21
C PRO A 28 23.65 27.50 -3.83
N ALA A 29 23.00 28.05 -4.86
CA ALA A 29 22.03 29.12 -4.72
C ALA A 29 21.06 28.82 -3.57
N ALA A 30 20.94 29.77 -2.66
CA ALA A 30 20.07 29.71 -1.49
C ALA A 30 18.64 29.31 -1.90
N GLN A 31 18.06 28.40 -1.11
CA GLN A 31 16.67 27.94 -1.07
C GLN A 31 15.71 28.79 -1.93
N GLN A 32 15.36 28.28 -3.13
CA GLN A 32 14.47 28.98 -4.08
C GLN A 32 13.03 29.14 -3.55
N PHE A 33 12.71 28.43 -2.46
CA PHE A 33 11.43 28.48 -1.76
C PHE A 33 11.68 28.74 -0.27
N PRO A 34 10.87 29.57 0.42
CA PRO A 34 10.93 29.64 1.87
C PRO A 34 10.69 28.24 2.48
N PRO A 35 11.31 27.91 3.64
CA PRO A 35 10.98 26.68 4.35
C PRO A 35 9.48 26.61 4.66
N GLY A 36 8.83 25.49 4.35
CA GLY A 36 7.46 25.22 4.78
C GLY A 36 6.43 25.10 3.66
N TYR A 37 5.18 25.38 4.03
CA TYR A 37 4.01 25.17 3.20
C TYR A 37 4.01 26.06 1.95
N ILE A 38 3.63 25.48 0.82
CA ILE A 38 3.44 26.17 -0.47
C ILE A 38 1.98 26.02 -0.90
N ASP A 39 1.53 26.89 -1.82
CA ASP A 39 0.18 26.80 -2.37
C ASP A 39 0.03 25.49 -3.17
N PRO A 40 -0.87 24.58 -2.78
CA PRO A 40 -1.08 23.33 -3.51
C PRO A 40 -1.75 23.54 -4.87
N LYS A 41 -2.49 24.63 -5.07
CA LYS A 41 -3.33 24.79 -6.26
C LYS A 41 -2.52 24.81 -7.57
N PRO A 42 -1.45 25.61 -7.73
CA PRO A 42 -0.63 25.59 -8.93
C PRO A 42 0.00 24.21 -9.21
N ILE A 43 0.33 23.44 -8.17
CA ILE A 43 0.95 22.12 -8.29
C ILE A 43 -0.07 21.12 -8.81
N LEU A 44 -1.26 21.09 -8.21
CA LEU A 44 -2.38 20.23 -8.63
C LEU A 44 -2.83 20.56 -10.05
N ASP A 45 -2.97 21.85 -10.40
CA ASP A 45 -3.37 22.28 -11.74
C ASP A 45 -2.31 21.88 -12.80
N ALA A 46 -1.02 22.03 -12.49
CA ALA A 46 0.06 21.61 -13.38
C ALA A 46 0.09 20.08 -13.55
N ALA A 47 -0.06 19.32 -12.47
CA ALA A 47 -0.08 17.86 -12.52
C ALA A 47 -1.30 17.32 -13.30
N ARG A 48 -2.50 17.88 -13.07
CA ARG A 48 -3.71 17.55 -13.84
C ARG A 48 -3.50 17.75 -15.34
N LYS A 49 -2.90 18.87 -15.72
CA LYS A 49 -2.58 19.16 -17.12
C LYS A 49 -1.51 18.22 -17.68
N ALA A 50 -0.48 17.89 -16.89
CA ALA A 50 0.65 17.06 -17.33
C ALA A 50 0.23 15.64 -17.73
N ILE A 51 -0.78 15.08 -17.04
CA ILE A 51 -1.27 13.71 -17.27
C ILE A 51 -2.64 13.63 -17.94
N GLY A 52 -3.25 14.77 -18.29
CA GLY A 52 -4.59 14.80 -18.91
C GLY A 52 -5.73 14.31 -17.99
N ASN A 53 -5.62 14.56 -16.68
CA ASN A 53 -6.54 14.01 -15.65
C ASN A 53 -8.02 14.33 -15.89
N ASP A 54 -8.29 15.51 -16.44
CA ASP A 54 -9.66 16.00 -16.61
C ASP A 54 -10.42 15.27 -17.73
N ALA A 55 -9.71 14.59 -18.63
CA ALA A 55 -10.30 13.84 -19.74
C ALA A 55 -10.50 12.35 -19.42
N LEU A 56 -10.04 11.87 -18.25
CA LEU A 56 -10.15 10.48 -17.83
C LEU A 56 -11.23 10.33 -16.76
N HIS A 57 -12.35 9.68 -17.06
CA HIS A 57 -13.47 9.45 -16.15
C HIS A 57 -13.38 8.09 -15.45
N CYS A 58 -12.89 7.11 -16.19
CA CYS A 58 -12.64 5.77 -15.73
C CYS A 58 -11.48 5.17 -16.53
N VAL A 59 -10.89 4.10 -16.02
CA VAL A 59 -9.83 3.37 -16.72
C VAL A 59 -9.95 1.89 -16.42
N THR A 60 -9.73 1.06 -17.44
CA THR A 60 -9.47 -0.36 -17.27
C THR A 60 -8.00 -0.63 -17.56
N ILE A 61 -7.30 -1.19 -16.58
CA ILE A 61 -5.92 -1.66 -16.73
C ILE A 61 -5.91 -3.18 -16.73
N ALA A 62 -5.04 -3.78 -17.53
CA ALA A 62 -4.85 -5.22 -17.57
C ALA A 62 -3.40 -5.65 -17.77
N GLY A 63 -3.06 -6.83 -17.28
CA GLY A 63 -1.73 -7.40 -17.37
C GLY A 63 -1.52 -8.63 -16.48
N THR A 64 -0.34 -8.72 -15.88
CA THR A 64 0.00 -9.77 -14.92
C THR A 64 0.67 -9.12 -13.73
N GLY A 65 0.24 -9.52 -12.54
CA GLY A 65 0.76 -9.01 -11.29
C GLY A 65 1.31 -10.11 -10.40
N TYR A 66 1.77 -9.69 -9.24
CA TYR A 66 2.04 -10.53 -8.09
C TYR A 66 1.32 -9.95 -6.87
N ASP A 67 0.97 -10.81 -5.93
CA ASP A 67 0.50 -10.45 -4.60
C ASP A 67 1.54 -10.89 -3.56
N GLY A 68 1.50 -10.26 -2.39
CA GLY A 68 2.32 -10.57 -1.23
C GLY A 68 1.39 -10.79 -0.05
N ALA A 69 1.52 -11.93 0.62
CA ALA A 69 0.75 -12.23 1.83
C ALA A 69 1.30 -11.45 3.01
N VAL A 70 0.92 -10.17 3.11
CA VAL A 70 1.33 -9.25 4.17
C VAL A 70 1.00 -9.86 5.53
N GLY A 71 2.01 -9.95 6.40
CA GLY A 71 1.89 -10.57 7.71
C GLY A 71 2.07 -12.09 7.76
N GLN A 72 2.38 -12.78 6.65
CA GLN A 72 2.57 -14.25 6.60
C GLN A 72 4.03 -14.70 6.44
N GLN A 73 4.98 -13.78 6.59
CA GLN A 73 6.40 -14.04 6.47
C GLN A 73 6.91 -14.92 7.61
N LYS A 74 7.66 -15.97 7.24
CA LYS A 74 8.32 -16.85 8.21
C LYS A 74 9.51 -16.18 8.90
N GLU A 75 10.23 -15.31 8.21
CA GLU A 75 11.49 -14.72 8.68
C GLU A 75 11.33 -13.22 8.81
N ALA A 76 11.72 -12.65 9.95
CA ALA A 76 11.85 -11.22 10.15
C ALA A 76 13.30 -10.81 9.85
N GLY A 77 13.52 -10.16 8.72
CA GLY A 77 14.87 -9.82 8.26
C GLY A 77 14.85 -8.84 7.09
N LYS A 78 15.99 -8.16 6.90
CA LYS A 78 16.19 -7.27 5.76
C LYS A 78 16.10 -8.04 4.45
N ASN A 79 15.52 -7.43 3.41
CA ASN A 79 15.40 -8.04 2.07
C ASN A 79 14.52 -9.29 2.00
N VAL A 80 13.69 -9.53 3.00
CA VAL A 80 12.65 -10.56 2.95
C VAL A 80 11.41 -9.93 2.32
N TYR A 81 11.00 -10.39 1.14
CA TYR A 81 9.72 -10.00 0.53
C TYR A 81 8.55 -10.60 1.31
N TRP A 82 7.37 -9.97 1.21
CA TRP A 82 6.13 -10.66 1.57
C TRP A 82 6.03 -11.97 0.77
N PRO A 83 5.59 -13.09 1.38
CA PRO A 83 5.46 -14.36 0.68
C PRO A 83 4.61 -14.22 -0.57
N ARG A 84 5.14 -14.71 -1.71
CA ARG A 84 4.40 -14.81 -2.96
C ARG A 84 3.59 -16.09 -2.94
N ILE A 85 2.27 -15.96 -2.94
CA ILE A 85 1.37 -17.12 -2.88
C ILE A 85 1.26 -17.73 -4.27
N ASP A 86 0.96 -16.89 -5.26
CA ASP A 86 0.97 -17.25 -6.67
C ASP A 86 1.03 -15.98 -7.54
N SER A 87 1.04 -16.14 -8.87
CA SER A 87 0.87 -15.00 -9.78
C SER A 87 -0.59 -14.55 -9.84
N LEU A 88 -0.80 -13.24 -10.04
CA LEU A 88 -2.08 -12.68 -10.46
C LEU A 88 -2.12 -12.69 -12.00
N ALA A 89 -2.58 -13.79 -12.59
CA ALA A 89 -2.72 -13.93 -14.04
C ALA A 89 -4.00 -13.24 -14.55
N ASN A 90 -4.03 -12.86 -15.83
CA ASN A 90 -5.18 -12.20 -16.47
C ASN A 90 -5.76 -11.03 -15.66
N TYR A 91 -4.90 -10.34 -14.91
CA TYR A 91 -5.30 -9.29 -14.00
C TYR A 91 -5.96 -8.16 -14.77
N THR A 92 -7.13 -7.74 -14.30
CA THR A 92 -7.89 -6.60 -14.82
C THR A 92 -8.42 -5.78 -13.65
N ARG A 93 -8.23 -4.47 -13.70
CA ARG A 93 -8.83 -3.55 -12.74
C ARG A 93 -9.50 -2.40 -13.48
N THR A 94 -10.78 -2.22 -13.25
CA THR A 94 -11.55 -1.08 -13.73
C THR A 94 -11.84 -0.13 -12.57
N MET A 95 -11.36 1.11 -12.69
CA MET A 95 -11.57 2.18 -11.72
C MET A 95 -12.46 3.24 -12.37
N ASN A 96 -13.58 3.58 -11.72
CA ASN A 96 -14.52 4.59 -12.21
C ASN A 96 -14.66 5.69 -11.16
N TRP A 97 -14.20 6.91 -11.50
CA TRP A 97 -14.20 8.05 -10.59
C TRP A 97 -15.42 8.96 -10.72
N ASP A 98 -16.24 8.80 -11.76
CA ASP A 98 -17.55 9.47 -11.82
C ASP A 98 -18.49 8.88 -10.75
N ASN A 99 -18.41 7.56 -10.54
CA ASN A 99 -19.25 6.84 -9.58
C ASN A 99 -18.50 6.38 -8.31
N TRP A 100 -17.18 6.52 -8.26
CA TRP A 100 -16.32 6.01 -7.17
C TRP A 100 -16.51 4.52 -6.92
N THR A 101 -16.50 3.74 -7.99
CA THR A 101 -16.62 2.26 -7.96
C THR A 101 -15.40 1.60 -8.56
N MET A 102 -15.11 0.37 -8.10
CA MET A 102 -14.02 -0.43 -8.63
C MET A 102 -14.48 -1.86 -8.86
N LYS A 103 -13.98 -2.49 -9.93
CA LYS A 103 -13.98 -3.94 -10.09
C LYS A 103 -12.58 -4.40 -10.42
N GLU A 104 -12.14 -5.42 -9.72
CA GLU A 104 -10.84 -6.04 -9.87
C GLU A 104 -11.02 -7.53 -10.06
N GLU A 105 -10.28 -8.09 -11.00
CA GLU A 105 -10.41 -9.47 -11.45
C GLU A 105 -9.02 -10.04 -11.73
N PHE A 106 -8.82 -11.30 -11.39
CA PHE A 106 -7.61 -12.02 -11.75
C PHE A 106 -7.84 -13.53 -11.67
N ASP A 107 -6.94 -14.26 -12.31
CA ASP A 107 -6.83 -15.71 -12.16
C ASP A 107 -5.67 -16.03 -11.23
N ARG A 108 -5.95 -16.87 -10.23
CA ARG A 108 -4.98 -17.40 -9.29
C ARG A 108 -5.24 -18.89 -9.08
N LYS A 109 -4.19 -19.68 -8.83
CA LYS A 109 -4.38 -21.12 -8.60
C LYS A 109 -5.29 -21.36 -7.37
N PRO A 110 -6.39 -22.13 -7.53
CA PRO A 110 -7.28 -22.44 -6.41
C PRO A 110 -6.58 -23.19 -5.29
N GLY A 111 -7.11 -23.06 -4.08
CA GLY A 111 -6.64 -23.80 -2.92
C GLY A 111 -5.41 -23.23 -2.22
N LEU A 112 -4.87 -22.10 -2.68
CA LEU A 112 -3.67 -21.47 -2.10
C LEU A 112 -3.97 -20.33 -1.14
N ALA A 113 -5.15 -19.70 -1.26
CA ALA A 113 -5.52 -18.54 -0.46
C ALA A 113 -7.02 -18.53 -0.10
N PRO A 114 -7.41 -17.83 0.98
CA PRO A 114 -8.80 -17.49 1.24
C PRO A 114 -9.43 -16.75 0.07
N ALA A 115 -10.67 -17.06 -0.27
CA ALA A 115 -11.36 -16.46 -1.42
C ALA A 115 -11.56 -14.93 -1.28
N MET A 116 -11.61 -14.42 -0.04
CA MET A 116 -11.72 -12.98 0.21
C MET A 116 -10.40 -12.21 0.04
N TRP A 117 -9.28 -12.91 -0.05
CA TRP A 117 -7.98 -12.26 -0.11
C TRP A 117 -7.57 -11.95 -1.55
N LYS A 118 -7.24 -10.68 -1.83
CA LYS A 118 -6.67 -10.24 -3.11
C LYS A 118 -5.18 -9.88 -2.98
N TYR A 119 -4.90 -8.77 -2.30
CA TYR A 119 -3.64 -8.19 -1.87
C TYR A 119 -4.00 -6.89 -1.13
N GLY A 120 -3.03 -6.11 -0.66
CA GLY A 120 -3.32 -4.97 0.21
C GLY A 120 -3.39 -5.42 1.66
N ILE A 121 -3.85 -4.53 2.53
CA ILE A 121 -4.49 -4.67 3.86
C ILE A 121 -4.19 -5.90 4.75
N GLY A 122 -3.13 -6.65 4.53
CA GLY A 122 -2.88 -7.93 5.18
C GLY A 122 -3.41 -9.16 4.41
N TRP A 123 -2.80 -10.30 4.72
CA TRP A 123 -3.43 -11.60 4.52
C TRP A 123 -4.72 -11.69 5.33
N ILE A 124 -5.81 -12.13 4.70
CA ILE A 124 -7.12 -12.17 5.37
C ILE A 124 -7.68 -13.57 5.37
N ASP A 125 -7.60 -14.23 6.53
CA ASP A 125 -8.21 -15.53 6.74
C ASP A 125 -9.69 -15.41 7.17
N GLY A 126 -10.37 -16.55 7.33
CA GLY A 126 -11.74 -16.64 7.82
C GLY A 126 -12.82 -16.68 6.78
N THR A 127 -12.43 -16.71 5.51
CA THR A 127 -13.33 -17.08 4.42
C THR A 127 -12.98 -18.46 3.87
N PRO A 128 -13.92 -19.15 3.22
CA PRO A 128 -13.62 -20.41 2.57
C PRO A 128 -12.40 -20.27 1.66
N LEU A 129 -11.57 -21.30 1.64
CA LEU A 129 -10.46 -21.41 0.70
C LEU A 129 -11.00 -21.23 -0.73
N GLN A 130 -10.31 -20.41 -1.53
CA GLN A 130 -10.61 -20.17 -2.94
C GLN A 130 -10.76 -21.50 -3.69
N LYS A 131 -11.88 -21.69 -4.40
CA LYS A 131 -12.20 -22.94 -5.11
C LYS A 131 -12.06 -22.83 -6.62
N ASN A 132 -12.26 -21.64 -7.19
CA ASN A 132 -12.16 -21.39 -8.62
C ASN A 132 -10.93 -20.57 -8.94
N ALA A 133 -10.49 -20.61 -10.19
CA ALA A 133 -9.30 -19.88 -10.60
C ALA A 133 -9.55 -18.37 -10.67
N HIS A 134 -10.73 -17.99 -11.17
CA HIS A 134 -11.10 -16.62 -11.46
C HIS A 134 -11.79 -15.96 -10.27
N GLU A 135 -11.15 -14.95 -9.69
CA GLU A 135 -11.69 -14.20 -8.55
C GLU A 135 -12.10 -12.79 -8.99
N ILE A 136 -13.20 -12.30 -8.42
CA ILE A 136 -13.74 -10.96 -8.71
C ILE A 136 -13.95 -10.21 -7.39
N PHE A 137 -13.42 -9.01 -7.30
CA PHE A 137 -13.55 -8.09 -6.18
C PHE A 137 -14.24 -6.81 -6.62
N MET A 138 -15.20 -6.34 -5.84
CA MET A 138 -16.05 -5.21 -6.20
C MET A 138 -16.19 -4.24 -5.04
N LEU A 139 -16.20 -2.95 -5.39
CA LEU A 139 -16.35 -1.84 -4.46
C LEU A 139 -17.43 -0.88 -4.96
N ASN A 140 -18.34 -0.51 -4.05
CA ASN A 140 -19.23 0.63 -4.22
C ASN A 140 -19.53 1.29 -2.85
N GLY A 141 -19.05 2.53 -2.68
CA GLY A 141 -19.23 3.28 -1.44
C GLY A 141 -18.55 2.58 -0.26
N LYS A 142 -19.33 2.26 0.77
CA LYS A 142 -18.85 1.52 1.96
C LYS A 142 -18.89 0.00 1.82
N TYR A 143 -19.36 -0.52 0.67
CA TYR A 143 -19.56 -1.94 0.47
C TYR A 143 -18.45 -2.51 -0.39
N GLY A 144 -17.75 -3.51 0.16
CA GLY A 144 -16.86 -4.41 -0.56
C GLY A 144 -17.43 -5.81 -0.58
N TRP A 145 -17.25 -6.53 -1.69
CA TRP A 145 -17.59 -7.95 -1.78
C TRP A 145 -16.70 -8.65 -2.80
N TYR A 146 -16.65 -9.97 -2.70
CA TYR A 146 -15.94 -10.81 -3.63
C TYR A 146 -16.85 -11.91 -4.20
N VAL A 147 -16.41 -12.51 -5.30
CA VAL A 147 -17.03 -13.65 -5.96
C VAL A 147 -15.93 -14.65 -6.33
N ASP A 148 -16.04 -15.87 -5.80
CA ASP A 148 -15.17 -17.01 -6.13
C ASP A 148 -15.72 -17.73 -7.36
N GLY A 149 -15.08 -17.53 -8.52
CA GLY A 149 -15.52 -18.01 -9.83
C GLY A 149 -16.62 -17.15 -10.46
N SER A 150 -16.70 -17.12 -11.79
CA SER A 150 -17.67 -16.28 -12.52
C SER A 150 -19.16 -16.55 -12.20
N ASN A 151 -19.47 -17.72 -11.62
CA ASN A 151 -20.82 -18.13 -11.21
C ASN A 151 -20.99 -18.17 -9.68
N GLY A 152 -20.01 -17.67 -8.92
CA GLY A 152 -20.06 -17.63 -7.47
C GLY A 152 -21.15 -16.69 -6.95
N ALA A 153 -21.55 -16.89 -5.70
CA ALA A 153 -22.44 -15.96 -5.02
C ALA A 153 -21.64 -14.75 -4.48
N PRO A 154 -22.15 -13.51 -4.62
CA PRO A 154 -21.52 -12.35 -4.01
C PRO A 154 -21.47 -12.48 -2.49
N THR A 155 -20.25 -12.45 -1.94
CA THR A 155 -19.98 -12.59 -0.51
C THR A 155 -19.43 -11.29 0.05
N ALA A 156 -20.12 -10.75 1.05
CA ALA A 156 -19.79 -9.49 1.67
C ALA A 156 -18.45 -9.54 2.40
N VAL A 157 -17.70 -8.45 2.32
CA VAL A 157 -16.48 -8.25 3.09
C VAL A 157 -16.79 -7.48 4.38
N PRO A 158 -16.16 -7.82 5.52
CA PRO A 158 -16.33 -7.09 6.78
C PRO A 158 -16.11 -5.57 6.63
N PRO A 159 -16.85 -4.72 7.37
CA PRO A 159 -16.80 -3.26 7.19
C PRO A 159 -15.44 -2.62 7.44
N ASP A 160 -14.67 -3.13 8.40
CA ASP A 160 -13.29 -2.73 8.76
C ASP A 160 -12.31 -2.94 7.60
N ILE A 161 -12.54 -3.98 6.80
CA ILE A 161 -11.79 -4.21 5.57
C ILE A 161 -12.35 -3.36 4.41
N ALA A 162 -13.68 -3.39 4.23
CA ALA A 162 -14.34 -2.74 3.10
C ALA A 162 -14.16 -1.21 3.10
N GLU A 163 -13.95 -0.59 4.27
CA GLU A 163 -13.67 0.84 4.39
C GLU A 163 -12.29 1.24 3.89
N ILE A 164 -11.37 0.29 3.68
CA ILE A 164 -10.01 0.56 3.19
C ILE A 164 -9.97 0.50 1.66
N TRP A 165 -10.70 -0.40 1.01
CA TRP A 165 -10.69 -0.57 -0.45
C TRP A 165 -10.89 0.73 -1.27
N PRO A 166 -11.72 1.72 -0.85
CA PRO A 166 -11.79 3.03 -1.50
C PRO A 166 -10.47 3.77 -1.64
N VAL A 167 -9.50 3.53 -0.76
CA VAL A 167 -8.15 4.10 -0.84
C VAL A 167 -7.45 3.69 -2.14
N GLU A 168 -7.72 2.50 -2.67
CA GLU A 168 -7.10 2.01 -3.91
C GLU A 168 -7.56 2.79 -5.16
N LEU A 169 -8.74 3.41 -5.11
CA LEU A 169 -9.18 4.37 -6.13
C LEU A 169 -8.39 5.68 -6.08
N VAL A 170 -7.72 5.97 -4.96
CA VAL A 170 -6.96 7.20 -4.70
C VAL A 170 -5.44 6.99 -4.86
N LEU A 171 -4.90 5.81 -4.53
CA LEU A 171 -3.46 5.49 -4.60
C LEU A 171 -2.93 5.33 -6.04
N ASN A 172 -3.42 6.12 -6.99
CA ASN A 172 -2.87 6.22 -8.33
C ASN A 172 -2.93 7.68 -8.80
N PRO A 173 -2.15 8.09 -9.82
CA PRO A 173 -1.99 9.50 -10.18
C PRO A 173 -3.31 10.22 -10.48
N HIS A 174 -4.21 9.58 -11.23
CA HIS A 174 -5.51 10.16 -11.57
C HIS A 174 -6.45 10.17 -10.38
N GLY A 175 -6.48 9.06 -9.63
CA GLY A 175 -7.26 8.93 -8.41
C GLY A 175 -6.96 10.01 -7.37
N PHE A 176 -5.68 10.23 -7.09
CA PHE A 176 -5.24 11.27 -6.16
C PHE A 176 -5.69 12.66 -6.60
N LEU A 177 -5.48 13.01 -7.88
CA LEU A 177 -5.84 14.33 -8.39
C LEU A 177 -7.36 14.55 -8.37
N LYS A 178 -8.17 13.51 -8.60
CA LYS A 178 -9.62 13.59 -8.47
C LYS A 178 -10.08 13.68 -7.03
N ALA A 179 -9.47 12.91 -6.13
CA ALA A 179 -9.73 13.00 -4.70
C ALA A 179 -9.39 14.40 -4.16
N ALA A 180 -8.33 15.03 -4.65
CA ALA A 180 -7.93 16.39 -4.28
C ALA A 180 -8.99 17.47 -4.63
N GLN A 181 -9.92 17.16 -5.52
CA GLN A 181 -11.01 18.06 -5.94
C GLN A 181 -12.30 17.84 -5.14
N LEU A 182 -12.38 16.77 -4.34
CA LEU A 182 -13.56 16.50 -3.51
C LEU A 182 -13.71 17.54 -2.40
N SER A 183 -14.97 17.79 -2.02
CA SER A 183 -15.26 18.59 -0.83
C SER A 183 -14.65 17.93 0.41
N GLY A 184 -13.91 18.70 1.20
CA GLY A 184 -13.21 18.20 2.39
C GLY A 184 -11.78 17.70 2.13
N ALA A 185 -11.31 17.67 0.87
CA ALA A 185 -9.95 17.25 0.54
C ALA A 185 -8.87 18.14 1.15
N ASN A 186 -9.17 19.43 1.36
CA ASN A 186 -8.33 20.40 2.08
C ASN A 186 -6.83 20.27 1.77
N PRO A 187 -6.44 20.38 0.47
CA PRO A 187 -5.08 20.11 0.06
C PRO A 187 -4.09 21.02 0.78
N LYS A 188 -2.94 20.47 1.15
CA LYS A 188 -1.79 21.19 1.67
C LYS A 188 -0.57 20.77 0.89
N ALA A 189 0.38 21.67 0.67
CA ALA A 189 1.62 21.29 0.02
C ALA A 189 2.83 21.80 0.77
N ALA A 190 3.93 21.06 0.63
CA ALA A 190 5.27 21.46 1.02
C ALA A 190 6.23 21.03 -0.08
N TRP A 191 7.49 21.42 0.04
CA TRP A 191 8.56 20.90 -0.80
C TRP A 191 9.64 20.29 0.08
N ARG A 192 10.36 19.30 -0.43
CA ARG A 192 11.53 18.72 0.23
C ARG A 192 12.57 18.29 -0.79
N TRP A 193 13.80 18.15 -0.33
CA TRP A 193 14.84 17.46 -1.08
C TRP A 193 14.60 15.97 -0.94
N GLU A 194 14.49 15.28 -2.07
CA GLU A 194 14.40 13.82 -2.13
C GLU A 194 15.62 13.29 -2.87
N LEU A 195 16.26 12.28 -2.27
CA LEU A 195 17.07 11.37 -3.06
C LEU A 195 16.08 10.45 -3.78
N GLY A 196 16.22 10.30 -5.10
CA GLY A 196 15.49 9.28 -5.84
C GLY A 196 15.65 7.92 -5.13
N GLU A 197 14.59 7.13 -5.17
CA GLU A 197 14.49 5.88 -4.43
C GLU A 197 15.71 4.97 -4.71
N MET A 198 16.39 4.50 -3.65
CA MET A 198 17.51 3.55 -3.81
C MET A 198 16.98 2.25 -4.41
N GLY A 199 17.24 2.04 -5.70
CA GLY A 199 16.99 0.77 -6.39
C GLY A 199 16.13 0.88 -7.64
N ARG A 200 15.14 1.78 -7.68
CA ARG A 200 14.20 1.87 -8.80
C ARG A 200 14.62 2.88 -9.88
N ASP A 201 15.04 4.07 -9.47
CA ASP A 201 15.59 5.09 -10.37
C ASP A 201 17.14 5.00 -10.49
N GLY A 202 17.73 3.95 -9.89
CA GLY A 202 19.17 3.78 -9.74
C GLY A 202 19.69 4.45 -8.46
N PRO A 203 21.01 4.44 -8.21
CA PRO A 203 21.60 5.25 -7.15
C PRO A 203 21.50 6.72 -7.56
N GLU A 204 20.36 7.35 -7.32
CA GLU A 204 20.21 8.80 -7.46
C GLU A 204 21.07 9.45 -6.36
N VAL A 205 22.27 9.89 -6.75
CA VAL A 205 23.24 10.53 -5.82
C VAL A 205 23.04 12.04 -5.73
N GLN A 206 22.12 12.61 -6.50
CA GLN A 206 21.80 14.03 -6.49
C GLN A 206 20.36 14.21 -6.03
N PRO A 207 20.13 14.77 -4.82
CA PRO A 207 18.78 15.02 -4.38
C PRO A 207 18.11 16.05 -5.30
N GLU A 208 16.84 15.84 -5.61
CA GLU A 208 16.01 16.78 -6.36
C GLU A 208 14.94 17.41 -5.46
N ILE A 209 14.52 18.63 -5.79
CA ILE A 209 13.39 19.25 -5.11
C ILE A 209 12.10 18.61 -5.64
N THR A 210 11.35 17.96 -4.76
CA THR A 210 10.00 17.48 -5.02
C THR A 210 8.98 18.28 -4.24
N ARG A 211 7.72 18.20 -4.67
CA ARG A 211 6.57 18.81 -3.98
C ARG A 211 5.73 17.69 -3.39
N ILE A 212 5.44 17.78 -2.09
CA ILE A 212 4.56 16.85 -1.40
C ILE A 212 3.21 17.52 -1.27
N VAL A 213 2.17 16.89 -1.80
CA VAL A 213 0.78 17.34 -1.68
C VAL A 213 0.04 16.36 -0.80
N SER A 214 -0.54 16.85 0.30
CA SER A 214 -1.37 16.10 1.24
C SER A 214 -2.83 16.43 1.01
N ILE A 215 -3.70 15.42 0.97
CA ILE A 215 -5.16 15.57 0.95
C ILE A 215 -5.80 14.71 2.02
N MET A 216 -7.01 15.08 2.43
CA MET A 216 -7.89 14.23 3.22
C MET A 216 -8.85 13.47 2.31
N PHE A 217 -8.91 12.15 2.44
CA PHE A 217 -9.91 11.30 1.81
C PHE A 217 -10.69 10.57 2.91
N GLY A 218 -11.82 11.15 3.31
CA GLY A 218 -12.51 10.71 4.53
C GLY A 218 -11.60 10.90 5.75
N LYS A 219 -11.28 9.80 6.45
CA LYS A 219 -10.36 9.78 7.60
C LYS A 219 -8.88 9.64 7.19
N TYR A 220 -8.60 9.27 5.95
CA TYR A 220 -7.25 8.98 5.49
C TYR A 220 -6.55 10.26 5.03
N ARG A 221 -5.34 10.50 5.53
CA ARG A 221 -4.44 11.50 4.94
C ARG A 221 -3.60 10.81 3.87
N VAL A 222 -3.76 11.25 2.63
CA VAL A 222 -3.01 10.72 1.48
C VAL A 222 -2.00 11.76 1.04
N ASP A 223 -0.74 11.36 0.93
CA ASP A 223 0.37 12.20 0.53
C ASP A 223 0.89 11.74 -0.84
N ALA A 224 1.02 12.67 -1.80
CA ALA A 224 1.58 12.44 -3.12
C ALA A 224 2.86 13.25 -3.35
N THR A 225 3.88 12.60 -3.87
CA THR A 225 5.12 13.22 -4.34
C THR A 225 4.99 13.60 -5.81
N VAL A 226 5.15 14.88 -6.11
CA VAL A 226 5.08 15.47 -7.45
C VAL A 226 6.47 16.01 -7.83
N ASN A 227 7.04 15.51 -8.93
CA ASN A 227 8.36 15.95 -9.38
C ASN A 227 8.33 17.25 -10.19
N LYS A 228 9.50 17.68 -10.68
CA LYS A 228 9.67 18.92 -11.46
C LYS A 228 8.94 18.89 -12.81
N GLU A 229 8.71 17.72 -13.39
CA GLU A 229 7.88 17.51 -14.58
C GLU A 229 6.37 17.52 -14.29
N ASN A 230 5.97 17.64 -13.02
CA ASN A 230 4.60 17.54 -12.52
C ASN A 230 3.97 16.14 -12.66
N MET A 231 4.80 15.09 -12.67
CA MET A 231 4.37 13.71 -12.62
C MET A 231 4.28 13.25 -11.16
N LEU A 232 3.29 12.41 -10.84
CA LEU A 232 3.15 11.82 -9.50
C LEU A 232 3.98 10.54 -9.43
N GLN A 233 4.85 10.42 -8.42
CA GLN A 233 5.78 9.29 -8.32
C GLN A 233 5.50 8.37 -7.13
N ARG A 234 5.12 8.90 -5.98
CA ARG A 234 4.83 8.12 -4.77
C ARG A 234 3.55 8.63 -4.16
N ILE A 235 2.61 7.76 -3.88
CA ILE A 235 1.32 8.09 -3.26
C ILE A 235 1.13 7.12 -2.11
N HIS A 236 1.00 7.65 -0.90
CA HIS A 236 0.93 6.82 0.30
C HIS A 236 -0.08 7.35 1.31
N THR A 237 -0.55 6.44 2.16
CA THR A 237 -1.42 6.73 3.30
C THR A 237 -1.09 5.75 4.42
N TRP A 238 -1.69 5.98 5.59
CA TRP A 238 -1.73 5.01 6.68
C TRP A 238 -3.11 4.35 6.71
N VAL A 239 -3.14 3.03 6.89
CA VAL A 239 -4.35 2.24 7.08
C VAL A 239 -4.27 1.47 8.39
N PRO A 240 -5.39 1.27 9.11
CA PRO A 240 -5.36 0.50 10.34
C PRO A 240 -5.04 -0.98 10.05
N ASP A 241 -4.13 -1.53 10.82
CA ASP A 241 -3.77 -2.95 10.86
C ASP A 241 -3.76 -3.43 12.31
N PRO A 242 -4.38 -4.58 12.63
CA PRO A 242 -4.46 -5.08 14.01
C PRO A 242 -3.11 -5.33 14.69
N VAL A 243 -2.04 -5.58 13.93
CA VAL A 243 -0.71 -5.89 14.47
C VAL A 243 0.23 -4.70 14.39
N LEU A 244 0.22 -3.98 13.27
CA LEU A 244 1.14 -2.87 13.01
C LEU A 244 0.59 -1.51 13.45
N GLY A 245 -0.70 -1.42 13.80
CA GLY A 245 -1.37 -0.16 14.09
C GLY A 245 -1.58 0.65 12.82
N ASP A 246 -1.04 1.86 12.75
CA ASP A 246 -1.04 2.64 11.51
C ASP A 246 0.00 2.05 10.54
N MET A 247 -0.43 1.23 9.60
CA MET A 247 0.42 0.57 8.60
C MET A 247 0.59 1.44 7.36
N ASN A 248 1.81 1.55 6.82
CA ASN A 248 2.04 2.25 5.55
C ASN A 248 1.33 1.50 4.42
N TYR A 249 0.64 2.23 3.55
CA TYR A 249 0.05 1.68 2.33
C TYR A 249 0.34 2.60 1.16
N GLU A 250 1.09 2.10 0.19
CA GLU A 250 1.78 2.94 -0.75
C GLU A 250 1.85 2.36 -2.16
N HIS A 251 1.72 3.22 -3.15
CA HIS A 251 1.98 2.90 -4.55
C HIS A 251 2.99 3.87 -5.15
N GLU A 252 3.89 3.33 -5.97
CA GLU A 252 4.97 4.06 -6.58
C GLU A 252 5.07 3.84 -8.10
N PHE A 253 5.43 4.91 -8.80
CA PHE A 253 5.47 5.06 -10.24
C PHE A 253 6.70 5.87 -10.66
N THR A 254 7.28 5.56 -11.81
CA THR A 254 8.40 6.33 -12.37
C THR A 254 7.96 7.02 -13.65
N ASN A 255 8.63 8.13 -14.01
CA ASN A 255 8.27 8.87 -15.23
C ASN A 255 8.29 7.99 -16.49
N ALA A 256 9.19 7.00 -16.54
CA ALA A 256 9.32 6.08 -17.67
C ALA A 256 8.15 5.11 -17.83
N THR A 257 7.33 4.90 -16.79
CA THR A 257 6.17 3.98 -16.87
C THR A 257 4.91 4.66 -17.36
N TYR A 258 4.89 5.99 -17.43
CA TYR A 258 3.79 6.77 -18.00
C TYR A 258 3.81 6.66 -19.52
N ILE A 259 2.73 6.13 -20.09
CA ILE A 259 2.49 6.13 -21.52
C ILE A 259 1.32 7.06 -21.86
N ASP A 260 1.33 7.65 -23.05
CA ASP A 260 0.14 8.30 -23.59
C ASP A 260 -0.85 7.22 -24.05
N ILE A 261 -2.03 7.19 -23.45
CA ILE A 261 -3.10 6.24 -23.75
C ILE A 261 -4.17 6.82 -24.69
N GLY A 262 -3.88 7.96 -25.32
CA GLY A 262 -4.73 8.67 -26.25
C GLY A 262 -5.22 10.01 -25.71
N ASN A 263 -5.43 10.97 -26.61
CA ASN A 263 -5.97 12.30 -26.33
C ASN A 263 -5.18 13.09 -25.25
N GLY A 264 -3.88 12.83 -25.12
CA GLY A 264 -3.01 13.50 -24.14
C GLY A 264 -3.18 12.99 -22.70
N ILE A 265 -3.90 11.89 -22.50
CA ILE A 265 -4.01 11.22 -21.21
C ILE A 265 -2.75 10.38 -21.01
N LYS A 266 -2.00 10.63 -19.94
CA LYS A 266 -0.86 9.80 -19.56
C LYS A 266 -1.19 8.94 -18.36
N PHE A 267 -0.80 7.68 -18.39
CA PHE A 267 -1.12 6.74 -17.32
C PHE A 267 0.07 5.80 -17.03
N PRO A 268 0.42 5.55 -15.75
CA PRO A 268 1.52 4.65 -15.42
C PRO A 268 1.14 3.18 -15.67
N THR A 269 2.09 2.39 -16.17
CA THR A 269 1.84 0.99 -16.61
C THR A 269 2.56 -0.06 -15.75
N VAL A 270 3.22 0.35 -14.67
CA VAL A 270 3.90 -0.55 -13.75
C VAL A 270 3.52 -0.18 -12.34
N TRP A 271 2.89 -1.12 -11.63
CA TRP A 271 2.60 -1.00 -10.21
C TRP A 271 3.76 -1.53 -9.38
N HIS A 272 4.03 -0.81 -8.29
CA HIS A 272 4.92 -1.23 -7.23
C HIS A 272 4.30 -0.71 -5.93
N SER A 273 4.03 -1.62 -5.01
CA SER A 273 3.30 -1.33 -3.79
C SER A 273 4.11 -1.75 -2.58
N HIS A 274 4.29 -0.84 -1.62
CA HIS A 274 4.88 -1.12 -0.32
C HIS A 274 3.80 -1.10 0.74
N GLU A 275 3.88 -2.05 1.67
CA GLU A 275 3.03 -2.15 2.84
C GLU A 275 3.85 -2.55 4.05
N GLY A 276 3.32 -2.31 5.24
CA GLY A 276 4.02 -2.56 6.49
C GLY A 276 4.88 -1.38 6.91
N TRP A 277 6.05 -1.66 7.47
CA TRP A 277 7.05 -0.64 7.84
C TRP A 277 8.20 -0.56 6.84
N ASP A 278 8.03 -1.16 5.67
CA ASP A 278 8.97 -1.01 4.56
C ASP A 278 8.90 0.42 4.02
N ASP A 279 9.86 1.24 4.40
CA ASP A 279 10.06 2.60 3.89
C ASP A 279 11.10 2.66 2.75
N ASN A 280 11.62 1.50 2.30
CA ASN A 280 12.72 1.31 1.36
C ASN A 280 14.08 1.98 1.74
N PHE A 281 14.11 2.93 2.67
CA PHE A 281 15.32 3.63 3.09
C PHE A 281 16.19 2.83 4.06
N ASN A 282 15.74 1.66 4.53
CA ASN A 282 16.50 0.70 5.35
C ASN A 282 17.11 1.29 6.65
N ALA A 283 16.74 2.52 6.99
CA ALA A 283 17.44 3.34 7.97
C ALA A 283 16.83 3.21 9.37
N GLN A 284 15.56 2.79 9.46
CA GLN A 284 14.84 2.78 10.74
C GLN A 284 14.20 1.44 11.14
N ASN A 285 14.11 0.44 10.24
CA ASN A 285 13.47 -0.82 10.61
C ASN A 285 14.20 -2.08 10.11
N ILE A 286 14.21 -3.12 10.95
CA ILE A 286 14.51 -4.51 10.57
C ILE A 286 13.16 -5.22 10.45
N SER A 287 12.29 -4.72 9.58
CA SER A 287 11.05 -5.41 9.23
C SER A 287 11.28 -6.21 7.96
N ALA A 288 10.86 -7.48 7.98
CA ALA A 288 10.58 -8.19 6.74
C ALA A 288 9.33 -7.60 6.09
N GLY A 289 9.14 -7.94 4.81
CA GLY A 289 7.93 -7.58 4.08
C GLY A 289 8.14 -6.48 3.06
N HIS A 290 9.01 -6.71 2.08
CA HIS A 290 9.09 -5.85 0.91
C HIS A 290 8.00 -6.19 -0.12
N ASN A 291 7.54 -5.18 -0.85
CA ASN A 291 6.69 -5.29 -2.05
C ASN A 291 5.41 -6.12 -1.89
N ALA A 292 4.29 -5.52 -1.52
CA ALA A 292 3.02 -6.24 -1.33
C ALA A 292 2.26 -6.51 -2.62
N PHE A 293 2.41 -5.67 -3.64
CA PHE A 293 1.76 -5.83 -4.92
C PHE A 293 2.57 -5.17 -6.03
N GLY A 294 2.47 -5.70 -7.24
CA GLY A 294 3.07 -5.04 -8.38
C GLY A 294 3.04 -5.85 -9.65
N GLY A 295 3.58 -5.27 -10.71
CA GLY A 295 3.66 -5.89 -12.02
C GLY A 295 3.38 -4.92 -13.16
N PRO A 296 3.58 -5.36 -14.41
CA PRO A 296 3.23 -4.59 -15.59
C PRO A 296 1.74 -4.72 -15.95
N MET A 297 1.03 -3.60 -15.95
CA MET A 297 -0.34 -3.45 -16.46
C MET A 297 -0.31 -2.59 -17.72
N LYS A 298 0.07 -3.22 -18.84
CA LYS A 298 0.37 -2.52 -20.10
C LYS A 298 -0.85 -2.29 -21.00
N ASP A 299 -1.91 -3.09 -20.86
CA ASP A 299 -3.16 -2.85 -21.59
C ASP A 299 -3.99 -1.85 -20.79
N VAL A 300 -4.03 -0.60 -21.23
CA VAL A 300 -4.72 0.49 -20.54
C VAL A 300 -5.76 1.10 -21.48
N LYS A 301 -7.02 1.05 -21.07
CA LYS A 301 -8.17 1.53 -21.84
C LYS A 301 -8.80 2.73 -21.12
N PRO A 302 -8.59 3.96 -21.61
CA PRO A 302 -9.24 5.13 -21.03
C PRO A 302 -10.73 5.15 -21.37
N ASN A 303 -11.56 5.57 -20.42
CA ASN A 303 -12.98 5.84 -20.61
C ASN A 303 -13.82 4.65 -21.11
N VAL A 304 -13.29 3.43 -21.01
CA VAL A 304 -14.06 2.19 -21.15
C VAL A 304 -14.54 1.82 -19.76
N CYS A 305 -15.65 2.40 -19.35
CA CYS A 305 -16.19 2.15 -18.02
C CYS A 305 -16.92 0.82 -17.99
N MET A 306 -16.87 0.15 -16.84
CA MET A 306 -17.70 -1.02 -16.60
C MET A 306 -19.17 -0.64 -16.41
N ASP A 307 -20.05 -1.63 -16.56
CA ASP A 307 -21.44 -1.53 -16.12
C ASP A 307 -21.52 -1.09 -14.65
N PRO A 308 -22.61 -0.40 -14.24
CA PRO A 308 -22.78 0.04 -12.86
C PRO A 308 -22.56 -1.10 -11.86
N VAL A 309 -21.67 -0.88 -10.89
CA VAL A 309 -21.39 -1.85 -9.83
C VAL A 309 -22.52 -1.80 -8.81
N VAL A 310 -23.59 -2.56 -9.04
CA VAL A 310 -24.75 -2.59 -8.13
C VAL A 310 -24.41 -3.46 -6.91
N VAL A 311 -24.53 -2.88 -5.72
CA VAL A 311 -24.36 -3.65 -4.47
C VAL A 311 -25.44 -4.74 -4.41
N PRO A 312 -25.11 -6.02 -4.21
CA PRO A 312 -26.11 -7.08 -4.05
C PRO A 312 -26.85 -7.00 -2.71
N ASP A 313 -28.07 -7.55 -2.63
CA ASP A 313 -28.82 -7.61 -1.37
C ASP A 313 -28.14 -8.48 -0.31
N SER A 314 -27.46 -9.56 -0.72
CA SER A 314 -26.64 -10.39 0.18
C SER A 314 -25.53 -9.58 0.84
N VAL A 315 -25.02 -8.55 0.16
CA VAL A 315 -23.96 -7.67 0.65
C VAL A 315 -24.52 -6.56 1.53
N ARG A 316 -25.62 -5.91 1.09
CA ARG A 316 -26.28 -4.85 1.87
C ARG A 316 -26.73 -5.33 3.25
N ASN A 317 -27.24 -6.56 3.32
CA ASN A 317 -27.87 -7.11 4.52
C ASN A 317 -26.94 -8.01 5.34
N ALA A 318 -25.66 -8.13 4.96
CA ALA A 318 -24.69 -8.95 5.68
C ALA A 318 -24.46 -8.42 7.10
N THR A 319 -24.20 -9.33 8.03
CA THR A 319 -23.83 -9.01 9.41
C THR A 319 -22.59 -9.78 9.82
N PHE A 320 -21.76 -9.17 10.66
CA PHE A 320 -20.48 -9.72 11.09
C PHE A 320 -20.42 -9.76 12.63
N PRO A 321 -21.21 -10.62 13.27
CA PRO A 321 -21.23 -10.70 14.73
C PRO A 321 -19.93 -11.30 15.27
N VAL A 322 -19.35 -10.66 16.28
CA VAL A 322 -18.25 -11.25 17.07
C VAL A 322 -18.85 -12.33 17.98
N ARG A 323 -18.36 -13.57 17.87
CA ARG A 323 -18.90 -14.72 18.62
C ARG A 323 -17.79 -15.50 19.29
N VAL A 324 -17.87 -15.75 20.60
CA VAL A 324 -16.96 -16.68 21.28
C VAL A 324 -17.69 -18.00 21.56
N GLU A 325 -17.31 -19.04 20.83
CA GLU A 325 -17.86 -20.39 21.00
C GLU A 325 -16.96 -21.20 21.94
N THR A 326 -17.37 -21.31 23.19
CA THR A 326 -16.58 -21.98 24.24
C THR A 326 -16.79 -23.49 24.23
N THR A 327 -15.70 -24.25 24.22
CA THR A 327 -15.69 -25.70 24.46
C THR A 327 -14.71 -26.03 25.59
N LYS A 328 -15.18 -26.69 26.66
CA LYS A 328 -14.31 -27.20 27.73
C LYS A 328 -13.55 -28.43 27.22
N LEU A 329 -12.22 -28.34 27.17
CA LEU A 329 -11.35 -29.44 26.73
C LEU A 329 -10.89 -30.31 27.90
N ALA A 330 -10.63 -29.68 29.05
CA ALA A 330 -10.25 -30.33 30.30
C ALA A 330 -10.62 -29.42 31.48
N ASP A 331 -10.38 -29.86 32.71
CA ASP A 331 -10.50 -28.99 33.88
C ASP A 331 -9.52 -27.82 33.76
N GLY A 332 -10.06 -26.60 33.81
CA GLY A 332 -9.29 -25.37 33.63
C GLY A 332 -8.80 -25.10 32.20
N VAL A 333 -9.22 -25.85 31.18
CA VAL A 333 -8.78 -25.67 29.79
C VAL A 333 -9.96 -25.51 28.85
N TYR A 334 -10.01 -24.40 28.13
CA TYR A 334 -11.15 -24.01 27.30
C TYR A 334 -10.69 -23.55 25.92
N LEU A 335 -11.23 -24.18 24.88
CA LEU A 335 -11.16 -23.67 23.51
C LEU A 335 -12.21 -22.57 23.35
N MET A 336 -11.81 -21.45 22.77
CA MET A 336 -12.65 -20.28 22.51
C MET A 336 -12.65 -20.01 21.01
N GLY A 337 -13.61 -20.62 20.31
CA GLY A 337 -13.77 -20.54 18.87
C GLY A 337 -14.82 -19.53 18.41
N GLY A 338 -15.41 -19.74 17.24
CA GLY A 338 -16.42 -18.84 16.66
C GLY A 338 -15.85 -17.77 15.72
N ALA A 339 -14.59 -17.93 15.30
CA ALA A 339 -13.92 -17.13 14.27
C ALA A 339 -13.00 -18.04 13.44
N SER A 340 -12.21 -17.46 12.53
CA SER A 340 -11.26 -18.21 11.70
C SER A 340 -10.13 -18.86 12.49
N HIS A 341 -9.66 -18.14 13.52
CA HIS A 341 -8.64 -18.57 14.46
C HIS A 341 -9.23 -18.60 15.87
N ASN A 342 -8.77 -19.58 16.65
CA ASN A 342 -9.28 -19.83 17.99
C ASN A 342 -8.25 -19.44 19.04
N SER A 343 -8.74 -19.10 20.23
CA SER A 343 -7.92 -18.95 21.42
C SER A 343 -8.08 -20.14 22.36
N VAL A 344 -7.09 -20.42 23.21
CA VAL A 344 -7.22 -21.43 24.28
C VAL A 344 -6.90 -20.79 25.62
N ALA A 345 -7.86 -20.77 26.54
CA ALA A 345 -7.65 -20.30 27.91
C ALA A 345 -7.26 -21.45 28.83
N ILE A 346 -6.24 -21.22 29.65
CA ILE A 346 -5.72 -22.18 30.62
C ILE A 346 -5.69 -21.52 32.00
N GLU A 347 -6.35 -22.15 32.95
CA GLU A 347 -6.39 -21.77 34.36
C GLU A 347 -5.15 -22.30 35.11
N PHE A 348 -4.48 -21.41 35.84
CA PHE A 348 -3.44 -21.74 36.80
C PHE A 348 -3.89 -21.36 38.22
N ASN A 349 -3.06 -21.61 39.24
CA ASN A 349 -3.42 -21.38 40.64
C ASN A 349 -3.83 -19.92 40.93
N ASN A 350 -3.11 -18.95 40.38
CA ASN A 350 -3.28 -17.51 40.66
C ASN A 350 -3.34 -16.61 39.42
N TYR A 351 -3.39 -17.18 38.22
CA TYR A 351 -3.54 -16.47 36.96
C TYR A 351 -4.17 -17.38 35.89
N SER A 352 -4.45 -16.83 34.72
CA SER A 352 -4.74 -17.57 33.50
C SER A 352 -3.75 -17.20 32.39
N ALA A 353 -3.54 -18.11 31.44
CA ALA A 353 -2.84 -17.84 30.20
C ALA A 353 -3.81 -18.05 29.03
N VAL A 354 -3.64 -17.26 27.97
CA VAL A 354 -4.39 -17.41 26.73
C VAL A 354 -3.41 -17.71 25.60
N PHE A 355 -3.61 -18.82 24.91
CA PHE A 355 -2.94 -19.09 23.65
C PHE A 355 -3.74 -18.43 22.52
N GLU A 356 -3.02 -17.73 21.66
CA GLU A 356 -3.51 -16.90 20.54
C GLU A 356 -4.40 -15.73 20.94
N ALA A 357 -4.19 -14.59 20.29
CA ALA A 357 -5.05 -13.42 20.31
C ALA A 357 -5.28 -13.02 18.86
N PRO A 358 -6.17 -13.73 18.15
CA PRO A 358 -6.25 -13.60 16.71
C PRO A 358 -7.14 -12.44 16.27
N LEU A 359 -6.95 -12.06 15.01
CA LEU A 359 -7.77 -11.12 14.24
C LEU A 359 -7.67 -9.66 14.67
N ASN A 360 -8.41 -9.25 15.69
CA ASN A 360 -8.58 -7.84 16.02
C ASN A 360 -8.99 -7.60 17.48
N GLU A 361 -8.96 -6.33 17.88
CA GLU A 361 -9.29 -5.89 19.24
C GLU A 361 -10.69 -6.31 19.69
N ASP A 362 -11.72 -6.19 18.83
CA ASP A 362 -13.10 -6.58 19.16
C ASP A 362 -13.19 -8.08 19.50
N ARG A 363 -12.49 -8.92 18.74
CA ARG A 363 -12.38 -10.36 19.02
C ARG A 363 -11.68 -10.60 20.35
N SER A 364 -10.54 -9.95 20.57
CA SER A 364 -9.75 -10.07 21.80
C SER A 364 -10.53 -9.65 23.04
N LEU A 365 -11.30 -8.56 22.98
CA LEU A 365 -12.16 -8.10 24.07
C LEU A 365 -13.25 -9.12 24.40
N ALA A 366 -13.92 -9.68 23.39
CA ALA A 366 -14.94 -10.71 23.59
C ALA A 366 -14.35 -11.98 24.24
N VAL A 367 -13.15 -12.40 23.82
CA VAL A 367 -12.42 -13.53 24.42
C VAL A 367 -12.06 -13.23 25.87
N ILE A 368 -11.54 -12.05 26.17
CA ILE A 368 -11.22 -11.64 27.55
C ILE A 368 -12.46 -11.70 28.44
N GLU A 369 -13.61 -11.19 27.96
CA GLU A 369 -14.86 -11.23 28.72
C GLU A 369 -15.27 -12.68 29.04
N GLU A 370 -15.16 -13.59 28.07
CA GLU A 370 -15.48 -15.00 28.26
C GLU A 370 -14.52 -15.69 29.24
N VAL A 371 -13.22 -15.40 29.16
CA VAL A 371 -12.22 -15.89 30.13
C VAL A 371 -12.57 -15.44 31.55
N ARG A 372 -13.04 -14.20 31.74
CA ARG A 372 -13.43 -13.71 33.07
C ARG A 372 -14.67 -14.42 33.63
N LYS A 373 -15.57 -14.90 32.79
CA LYS A 373 -16.72 -15.72 33.20
C LYS A 373 -16.30 -17.13 33.63
N LEU A 374 -15.42 -17.75 32.84
CA LEU A 374 -14.99 -19.14 33.05
C LEU A 374 -13.94 -19.28 34.17
N ILE A 375 -13.04 -18.32 34.29
CA ILE A 375 -11.91 -18.32 35.23
C ILE A 375 -11.96 -17.03 36.08
N PRO A 376 -12.94 -16.90 36.98
CA PRO A 376 -13.14 -15.68 37.75
C PRO A 376 -11.99 -15.41 38.72
N ASN A 377 -11.76 -14.13 39.03
CA ASN A 377 -10.77 -13.64 40.01
C ASN A 377 -9.29 -13.97 39.71
N LYS A 378 -8.96 -14.50 38.54
CA LYS A 378 -7.57 -14.75 38.10
C LYS A 378 -7.22 -13.85 36.92
N PRO A 379 -6.14 -13.05 36.98
CA PRO A 379 -5.71 -12.21 35.86
C PRO A 379 -5.20 -13.05 34.70
N ILE A 380 -5.49 -12.63 33.47
CA ILE A 380 -4.74 -13.09 32.29
C ILE A 380 -3.33 -12.49 32.43
N ARG A 381 -2.32 -13.34 32.64
CA ARG A 381 -0.92 -12.91 32.84
C ARG A 381 -0.06 -13.11 31.61
N PHE A 382 -0.43 -14.06 30.76
CA PHE A 382 0.34 -14.43 29.57
C PHE A 382 -0.58 -14.56 28.37
N VAL A 383 -0.15 -14.00 27.25
CA VAL A 383 -0.66 -14.28 25.92
C VAL A 383 0.46 -14.98 25.16
N ILE A 384 0.14 -16.08 24.47
CA ILE A 384 1.13 -16.96 23.83
C ILE A 384 0.69 -17.19 22.39
N ASN A 385 1.41 -16.62 21.44
CA ASN A 385 1.19 -16.87 20.01
C ASN A 385 2.03 -18.07 19.57
N THR A 386 1.46 -18.97 18.77
CA THR A 386 2.20 -20.14 18.27
C THR A 386 3.18 -19.76 17.15
N ASN A 387 2.88 -18.69 16.43
CA ASN A 387 3.67 -18.18 15.32
C ASN A 387 3.48 -16.66 15.19
N GLN A 388 4.21 -16.03 14.27
CA GLN A 388 4.23 -14.56 14.11
C GLN A 388 3.31 -14.05 12.98
N HIS A 389 2.36 -14.86 12.52
CA HIS A 389 1.43 -14.41 11.50
C HIS A 389 0.37 -13.47 12.08
N PHE A 390 -0.08 -12.50 11.28
CA PHE A 390 -0.91 -11.42 11.80
C PHE A 390 -2.30 -11.89 12.25
N ASP A 391 -2.85 -12.87 11.56
CA ASP A 391 -4.10 -13.55 11.91
C ASP A 391 -4.07 -14.27 13.27
N HIS A 392 -2.89 -14.47 13.85
CA HIS A 392 -2.67 -15.04 15.19
C HIS A 392 -2.38 -14.00 16.28
N ALA A 393 -1.91 -12.80 15.91
CA ALA A 393 -1.31 -11.82 16.83
C ALA A 393 -1.98 -10.44 16.84
N GLY A 394 -3.13 -10.29 16.17
CA GLY A 394 -3.87 -9.03 16.02
C GLY A 394 -4.75 -8.60 17.18
#